data_AF-A0A0F2NFE1-F1
#
_entry.id   AF-A0A0F2NFE1-F1
#
_cell.length_a   1.000
_cell.length_b   1.000
_cell.length_c   1.000
_cell.angle_alpha   90.00
_cell.angle_beta   90.00
_cell.angle_gamma   90.00
#
_symmetry.space_group_name_H-M   'P 1'
#
loop_
_entity.id
_entity.type
_entity.pdbx_description
1 polymer ?
#
loop_
_entity_poly.entity_id
_entity_poly.type
_entity_poly.pdbx_seq_one_letter_code
_entity_poly.pdbx_strand_id
1 'polypeptide(L)'
;MAGWAVGLLMLNLISHMIINAGFLMPNFRGEEIPVGLGVIILISCVTVLAMSVIFLSPGLKEKSSVFLLTLALFTCLGLMDDFWGDAKCKGLAAHMKSLLTGNPTTGSLKALAGGMAALYISARSSAGPLLFIPVDAVIIALSVNAINLLDLRPGRAGKGFLFIIILVFIAFPLRQDILFASMAAGSLLAYLPLDLKSRAMMGDSGANALGSVLGLTAVWIFDLKLKIFYLAALVLLHVVAERSSLTTIISSNRLLDYLDRLGRNKKTP
;
A
#
# COMPACT_ATOMS: atom_id res chain seq x y z
N MET A 1 -11.70 13.92 -4.50
CA MET A 1 -11.23 15.08 -5.31
C MET A 1 -10.02 15.78 -4.68
N ALA A 2 -10.03 16.15 -3.40
CA ALA A 2 -8.91 16.87 -2.77
C ALA A 2 -7.54 16.15 -2.88
N GLY A 3 -7.48 14.85 -2.58
CA GLY A 3 -6.23 14.08 -2.70
C GLY A 3 -5.68 14.01 -4.12
N TRP A 4 -6.55 14.03 -5.13
CA TRP A 4 -6.15 14.07 -6.54
C TRP A 4 -5.59 15.45 -6.92
N ALA A 5 -6.27 16.53 -6.52
CA ALA A 5 -5.83 17.90 -6.79
C ALA A 5 -4.47 18.18 -6.14
N VAL A 6 -4.33 17.88 -4.84
CA VAL A 6 -3.05 18.03 -4.12
C VAL A 6 -1.98 17.11 -4.72
N GLY A 7 -2.35 15.87 -5.07
CA GLY A 7 -1.46 14.95 -5.75
C GLY A 7 -0.89 15.55 -7.04
N LEU A 8 -1.73 16.08 -7.93
CA LEU A 8 -1.28 16.71 -9.18
C LEU A 8 -0.38 17.92 -8.95
N LEU A 9 -0.72 18.77 -7.99
CA LEU A 9 0.07 19.95 -7.66
C LEU A 9 1.47 19.59 -7.16
N MET A 10 1.58 18.53 -6.34
CA MET A 10 2.83 18.12 -5.72
C MET A 10 3.66 17.16 -6.57
N LEU A 11 3.05 16.46 -7.54
CA LEU A 11 3.70 15.39 -8.29
C LEU A 11 4.94 15.86 -9.04
N ASN A 12 4.85 16.99 -9.75
CA ASN A 12 5.98 17.53 -10.49
C ASN A 12 7.10 17.96 -9.53
N LEU A 13 6.77 18.65 -8.44
CA LEU A 13 7.73 19.12 -7.44
C LEU A 13 8.50 17.96 -6.82
N ILE A 14 7.78 16.96 -6.30
CA ILE A 14 8.37 15.79 -5.64
C ILE A 14 9.19 14.98 -6.65
N SER A 15 8.67 14.77 -7.87
CA SER A 15 9.41 14.06 -8.91
C SER A 15 10.73 14.76 -9.24
N HIS A 16 10.74 16.09 -9.36
CA HIS A 16 11.98 16.85 -9.58
C HIS A 16 12.96 16.74 -8.41
N MET A 17 12.47 16.78 -7.17
CA MET A 17 13.32 16.60 -5.99
C MET A 17 13.99 15.21 -5.95
N ILE A 18 13.22 14.15 -6.22
CA ILE A 18 13.73 12.77 -6.25
C ILE A 18 14.77 12.60 -7.36
N ILE A 19 14.49 13.12 -8.56
CA ILE A 19 15.43 13.07 -9.69
C ILE A 19 16.72 13.83 -9.37
N ASN A 20 16.62 15.06 -8.84
CA ASN A 20 17.78 15.88 -8.51
C ASN A 20 18.63 15.30 -7.37
N ALA A 21 17.99 14.55 -6.45
CA ALA A 21 18.68 13.84 -5.39
C ALA A 21 19.33 12.52 -5.85
N GLY A 22 19.15 12.12 -7.11
CA GLY A 22 19.75 10.90 -7.67
C GLY A 22 19.05 9.61 -7.27
N PHE A 23 17.84 9.68 -6.72
CA PHE A 23 17.06 8.49 -6.35
C PHE A 23 16.37 7.90 -7.60
N LEU A 24 17.18 7.25 -8.42
CA LEU A 24 16.78 6.66 -9.70
C LEU A 24 17.04 5.15 -9.70
N MET A 25 16.15 4.41 -10.35
CA MET A 25 16.33 2.97 -10.61
C MET A 25 16.02 2.66 -12.07
N PRO A 26 16.75 1.70 -12.68
CA PRO A 26 16.46 1.29 -14.05
C PRO A 26 15.13 0.55 -14.11
N ASN A 27 14.22 0.99 -14.99
CA ASN A 27 13.01 0.25 -15.30
C ASN A 27 13.31 -1.01 -16.12
N PHE A 28 12.29 -1.78 -16.47
CA PHE A 28 12.47 -3.00 -17.28
C PHE A 28 13.05 -2.73 -18.70
N ARG A 29 13.08 -1.47 -19.15
CA ARG A 29 13.72 -1.04 -20.40
C ARG A 29 15.16 -0.53 -20.18
N GLY A 30 15.65 -0.53 -18.95
CA GLY A 30 16.94 0.05 -18.57
C GLY A 30 16.94 1.58 -18.48
N GLU A 31 15.79 2.24 -18.57
CA GLU A 31 15.69 3.69 -18.42
C GLU A 31 15.68 4.05 -16.93
N GLU A 32 16.53 4.97 -16.52
CA GLU A 32 16.54 5.51 -15.16
C GLU A 32 15.27 6.33 -14.89
N ILE A 33 14.49 5.92 -13.89
CA ILE A 33 13.25 6.58 -13.49
C ILE A 33 13.23 6.80 -11.96
N PRO A 34 12.54 7.85 -11.47
CA PRO A 34 12.43 8.10 -10.03
C PRO A 34 11.80 6.91 -9.30
N VAL A 35 12.44 6.49 -8.21
CA VAL A 35 11.96 5.43 -7.30
C VAL A 35 11.41 6.04 -6.01
N GLY A 36 10.45 5.35 -5.37
CA GLY A 36 9.84 5.81 -4.12
C GLY A 36 8.89 7.01 -4.28
N LEU A 37 8.45 7.32 -5.51
CA LEU A 37 7.52 8.43 -5.75
C LEU A 37 6.13 8.19 -5.11
N GLY A 38 5.87 6.96 -4.65
CA GLY A 38 4.71 6.60 -3.82
C GLY A 38 4.58 7.41 -2.52
N VAL A 39 5.66 8.04 -2.03
CA VAL A 39 5.64 8.99 -0.90
C VAL A 39 4.63 10.13 -1.10
N ILE A 40 4.25 10.43 -2.34
CA ILE A 40 3.22 11.41 -2.66
C ILE A 40 1.86 11.10 -2.00
N ILE A 41 1.55 9.83 -1.76
CA ILE A 41 0.30 9.41 -1.10
C ILE A 41 0.27 9.96 0.32
N LEU A 42 1.37 9.81 1.08
CA LEU A 42 1.51 10.38 2.41
C LEU A 42 1.43 11.91 2.39
N ILE A 43 2.24 12.55 1.54
CA ILE A 43 2.32 14.03 1.47
C ILE A 43 0.95 14.63 1.11
N SER A 44 0.26 14.03 0.14
CA SER A 44 -1.07 14.47 -0.29
C SER A 44 -2.10 14.31 0.84
N CYS A 45 -2.12 13.14 1.49
CA CYS A 45 -3.05 12.89 2.60
C CYS A 45 -2.81 13.82 3.80
N VAL A 46 -1.55 14.04 4.18
CA VAL A 46 -1.17 15.00 5.24
C VAL A 46 -1.64 16.40 4.89
N THR A 47 -1.37 16.86 3.67
CA THR A 47 -1.76 18.21 3.21
C THR A 47 -3.27 18.38 3.22
N VAL A 48 -4.02 17.42 2.67
CA VAL A 48 -5.49 17.48 2.66
C VAL A 48 -6.05 17.49 4.08
N LEU A 49 -5.55 16.64 4.98
CA LEU A 49 -6.03 16.62 6.37
C LEU A 49 -5.65 17.89 7.12
N ALA A 50 -4.45 18.43 6.92
CA ALA A 50 -4.05 19.70 7.54
C ALA A 50 -5.02 20.83 7.17
N MET A 51 -5.49 20.87 5.92
CA MET A 51 -6.46 21.86 5.46
C MET A 51 -7.90 21.57 5.92
N SER A 52 -8.27 20.30 6.11
CA SER A 52 -9.67 19.91 6.34
C SER A 52 -10.00 19.51 7.79
N VAL A 53 -9.01 19.26 8.65
CA VAL A 53 -9.22 18.64 9.97
C VAL A 53 -10.16 19.44 10.86
N ILE A 54 -10.15 20.78 10.77
CA ILE A 54 -11.02 21.64 11.57
C ILE A 54 -12.51 21.41 11.30
N PHE A 55 -12.84 20.99 10.07
CA PHE A 55 -14.21 20.73 9.61
C PHE A 55 -14.69 19.30 9.89
N LEU A 56 -13.81 18.41 10.38
CA LEU A 56 -14.18 17.04 10.69
C LEU A 56 -15.00 16.96 11.99
N SER A 57 -15.95 16.03 12.04
CA SER A 57 -16.64 15.68 13.28
C SER A 57 -15.64 15.12 14.31
N PRO A 58 -15.92 15.20 15.62
CA PRO A 58 -14.99 14.73 16.66
C PRO A 58 -14.52 13.27 16.46
N GLY A 59 -15.42 12.36 16.07
CA GLY A 59 -15.06 10.97 15.79
C GLY A 59 -14.13 10.80 14.59
N LEU A 60 -14.31 11.62 13.54
CA LEU A 60 -13.43 11.62 12.37
C LEU A 60 -12.07 12.27 12.68
N LYS A 61 -12.00 13.22 13.62
CA LYS A 61 -10.73 13.80 14.08
C LYS A 61 -9.85 12.77 14.81
N GLU A 62 -10.43 11.92 15.65
CA GLU A 62 -9.65 10.84 16.27
C GLU A 62 -9.14 9.87 15.20
N LYS A 63 -10.02 9.44 14.29
CA LYS A 63 -9.64 8.52 13.21
C LYS A 63 -8.59 9.10 12.26
N SER A 64 -8.60 10.42 12.01
CA SER A 64 -7.60 11.05 11.14
C SER A 64 -6.19 10.94 11.73
N SER A 65 -6.04 11.02 13.06
CA SER A 65 -4.75 10.83 13.72
C SER A 65 -4.22 9.40 13.56
N VAL A 66 -5.10 8.40 13.73
CA VAL A 66 -4.76 6.98 13.55
C VAL A 66 -4.43 6.69 12.08
N PHE A 67 -5.20 7.25 11.15
CA PHE A 67 -4.93 7.13 9.71
C PHE A 67 -3.56 7.72 9.35
N LEU A 68 -3.25 8.94 9.80
CA LEU A 68 -1.97 9.58 9.51
C LEU A 68 -0.80 8.81 10.11
N LEU A 69 -0.93 8.34 11.35
CA LEU A 69 0.10 7.54 11.99
C LEU A 69 0.32 6.22 11.23
N THR A 70 -0.76 5.53 10.86
CA THR A 70 -0.70 4.30 10.06
C THR A 70 0.03 4.56 8.74
N LEU A 71 -0.43 5.57 7.99
CA LEU A 71 0.13 5.92 6.70
C LEU A 71 1.61 6.29 6.82
N ALA A 72 1.98 7.11 7.82
CA ALA A 72 3.35 7.53 8.06
C ALA A 72 4.26 6.34 8.42
N LEU A 73 3.86 5.50 9.39
CA LEU A 73 4.66 4.35 9.81
C LEU A 73 4.95 3.40 8.64
N PHE A 74 3.93 3.02 7.89
CA PHE A 74 4.10 2.08 6.78
C PHE A 74 4.80 2.69 5.56
N THR A 75 4.60 4.00 5.30
CA THR A 75 5.39 4.71 4.27
C THR A 75 6.86 4.76 4.68
N CYS A 76 7.18 5.10 5.93
CA CYS A 76 8.55 5.12 6.43
C CYS A 76 9.21 3.74 6.36
N LEU A 77 8.51 2.67 6.77
CA LEU A 77 9.00 1.30 6.63
C LEU A 77 9.25 0.90 5.17
N GLY A 78 8.44 1.40 4.25
CA GLY A 78 8.67 1.23 2.83
C GLY A 78 9.87 2.03 2.30
N LEU A 79 10.02 3.29 2.73
CA LEU A 79 11.21 4.11 2.41
C LEU A 79 12.50 3.49 2.92
N MET A 80 12.48 2.91 4.12
CA MET A 80 13.63 2.17 4.65
C MET A 80 14.05 1.03 3.72
N ASP A 81 13.09 0.36 3.08
CA ASP A 81 13.38 -0.74 2.15
C ASP A 81 13.79 -0.22 0.76
N ASP A 82 13.18 0.87 0.29
CA ASP A 82 13.58 1.55 -0.94
C ASP A 82 15.06 2.02 -0.87
N PHE A 83 15.57 2.41 0.31
CA PHE A 83 16.94 2.91 0.49
C PHE A 83 17.96 1.87 1.00
N TRP A 84 17.54 0.94 1.86
CA TRP A 84 18.43 -0.02 2.53
C TRP A 84 18.08 -1.49 2.25
N GLY A 85 17.09 -1.76 1.38
CA GLY A 85 16.70 -3.12 1.02
C GLY A 85 17.84 -3.89 0.37
N ASP A 86 18.10 -5.11 0.85
CA ASP A 86 19.07 -6.02 0.23
C ASP A 86 18.36 -6.91 -0.80
N ALA A 87 18.75 -6.81 -2.07
CA ALA A 87 18.17 -7.55 -3.18
C ALA A 87 18.35 -9.09 -3.06
N LYS A 88 19.22 -9.57 -2.16
CA LYS A 88 19.61 -10.99 -2.05
C LYS A 88 18.62 -11.86 -1.27
N CYS A 89 17.79 -11.30 -0.40
CA CYS A 89 16.84 -12.08 0.42
C CYS A 89 15.39 -11.69 0.09
N LYS A 90 14.65 -12.58 -0.57
CA LYS A 90 13.22 -12.37 -0.88
C LYS A 90 12.35 -13.47 -0.27
N GLY A 91 11.20 -13.09 0.26
CA GLY A 91 10.14 -14.00 0.72
C GLY A 91 10.02 -14.14 2.24
N LEU A 92 8.79 -14.41 2.71
CA LEU A 92 8.44 -14.47 4.14
C LEU A 92 9.25 -15.55 4.89
N ALA A 93 9.40 -16.73 4.29
CA ALA A 93 10.19 -17.83 4.85
C ALA A 93 11.68 -17.48 4.98
N ALA A 94 12.23 -16.73 4.03
CA ALA A 94 13.63 -16.31 4.06
C ALA A 94 13.89 -15.30 5.19
N HIS A 95 13.00 -14.33 5.38
CA HIS A 95 13.09 -13.37 6.49
C HIS A 95 12.93 -14.03 7.86
N MET A 96 11.96 -14.95 7.99
CA MET A 96 11.72 -15.69 9.24
C MET A 96 12.90 -16.60 9.58
N LYS A 97 13.48 -17.29 8.58
CA LYS A 97 14.70 -18.07 8.75
C LYS A 97 15.88 -17.20 9.17
N SER A 98 16.08 -16.04 8.53
CA SER A 98 17.13 -15.07 8.89
C SER A 98 17.03 -14.63 10.35
N LEU A 99 15.81 -14.30 10.81
CA LEU A 99 15.53 -13.92 12.20
C LEU A 99 15.88 -15.06 13.18
N LEU A 100 15.46 -16.29 12.87
CA LEU A 100 15.70 -17.47 13.71
C LEU A 100 17.19 -17.87 13.76
N THR A 101 17.95 -17.57 12.70
CA THR A 101 19.39 -17.87 12.61
C THR A 101 20.30 -16.78 13.20
N GLY A 102 19.75 -15.69 13.77
CA GLY A 102 20.52 -14.63 14.41
C GLY A 102 21.25 -13.68 13.45
N ASN A 103 20.93 -13.71 12.15
CA ASN A 103 21.47 -12.79 11.15
C ASN A 103 20.37 -11.83 10.67
N PRO A 104 20.07 -10.76 11.44
CA PRO A 104 18.99 -9.84 11.11
C PRO A 104 19.26 -9.14 9.78
N THR A 105 18.37 -9.35 8.81
CA THR A 105 18.33 -8.59 7.55
C THR A 105 17.45 -7.36 7.70
N THR A 106 17.60 -6.38 6.81
CA THR A 106 16.70 -5.22 6.73
C THR A 106 15.24 -5.65 6.58
N GLY A 107 14.98 -6.72 5.81
CA GLY A 107 13.65 -7.32 5.70
C GLY A 107 13.11 -7.93 7.01
N SER A 108 13.98 -8.52 7.85
CA SER A 108 13.55 -9.05 9.17
C SER A 108 13.18 -7.94 10.15
N LEU A 109 13.95 -6.84 10.17
CA LEU A 109 13.63 -5.65 10.96
C LEU A 109 12.31 -5.01 10.49
N LYS A 110 12.12 -4.91 9.18
CA LYS A 110 10.87 -4.40 8.57
C LYS A 110 9.66 -5.25 8.96
N ALA A 111 9.77 -6.58 8.91
CA ALA A 111 8.69 -7.47 9.31
C ALA A 111 8.32 -7.30 10.78
N LEU A 112 9.31 -7.19 11.67
CA LEU A 112 9.10 -7.02 13.11
C LEU A 112 8.50 -5.63 13.43
N ALA A 113 9.07 -4.57 12.85
CA ALA A 113 8.56 -3.21 13.01
C ALA A 113 7.17 -3.02 12.41
N GLY A 114 6.91 -3.60 11.23
CA GLY A 114 5.59 -3.61 10.59
C GLY A 114 4.55 -4.39 11.41
N GLY A 115 4.93 -5.53 11.99
CA GLY A 115 4.07 -6.30 12.89
C GLY A 115 3.73 -5.54 14.17
N MET A 116 4.72 -4.90 14.80
CA MET A 116 4.49 -4.05 15.99
C MET A 116 3.61 -2.83 15.66
N ALA A 117 3.87 -2.17 14.53
CA ALA A 117 3.04 -1.06 14.04
C ALA A 117 1.60 -1.51 13.81
N ALA A 118 1.40 -2.65 13.13
CA ALA A 118 0.06 -3.21 12.89
C ALA A 118 -0.68 -3.53 14.20
N LEU A 119 0.02 -4.10 15.18
CA LEU A 119 -0.55 -4.41 16.50
C LEU A 119 -0.96 -3.14 17.25
N TYR A 120 -0.09 -2.13 17.27
CA TYR A 120 -0.39 -0.84 17.89
C TYR A 120 -1.58 -0.14 17.23
N ILE A 121 -1.58 -0.06 15.90
CA ILE A 121 -2.68 0.55 15.14
C ILE A 121 -3.98 -0.22 15.36
N SER A 122 -3.93 -1.55 15.36
CA SER A 122 -5.08 -2.38 15.68
C SER A 122 -5.60 -2.10 17.09
N ALA A 123 -4.74 -2.05 18.12
CA ALA A 123 -5.17 -1.74 19.48
C ALA A 123 -5.85 -0.36 19.60
N ARG A 124 -5.50 0.60 18.74
CA ARG A 124 -6.16 1.91 18.65
C ARG A 124 -7.42 1.95 17.79
N SER A 125 -7.63 0.95 16.93
CA SER A 125 -8.66 0.94 15.89
C SER A 125 -9.75 -0.10 16.09
N SER A 126 -9.43 -1.20 16.78
CA SER A 126 -10.32 -2.34 16.97
C SER A 126 -11.46 -1.96 17.89
N ALA A 127 -12.67 -1.91 17.33
CA ALA A 127 -13.89 -1.86 18.10
C ALA A 127 -14.33 -3.29 18.43
N GLY A 128 -14.44 -3.64 19.71
CA GLY A 128 -14.93 -4.95 20.15
C GLY A 128 -14.03 -5.66 21.18
N PRO A 129 -14.16 -6.99 21.33
CA PRO A 129 -13.37 -7.77 22.27
C PRO A 129 -11.87 -7.66 21.98
N LEU A 130 -11.05 -7.69 23.04
CA LEU A 130 -9.58 -7.65 22.92
C LEU A 130 -9.01 -8.75 22.01
N LEU A 131 -9.72 -9.87 21.84
CA LEU A 131 -9.32 -10.95 20.93
C LEU A 131 -9.28 -10.53 19.45
N PHE A 132 -9.99 -9.45 19.07
CA PHE A 132 -9.97 -8.96 17.69
C PHE A 132 -8.67 -8.22 17.35
N ILE A 133 -7.92 -7.77 18.36
CA ILE A 133 -6.68 -7.00 18.14
C ILE A 133 -5.66 -7.83 17.33
N PRO A 134 -5.33 -9.09 17.69
CA PRO A 134 -4.45 -9.91 16.85
C PRO A 134 -4.98 -10.10 15.42
N VAL A 135 -6.29 -10.30 15.24
CA VAL A 135 -6.89 -10.51 13.91
C VAL A 135 -6.74 -9.27 13.04
N ASP A 136 -7.06 -8.10 13.59
CA ASP A 136 -6.97 -6.81 12.92
C ASP A 136 -5.50 -6.44 12.60
N ALA A 137 -4.56 -6.76 13.50
CA ALA A 137 -3.14 -6.59 13.25
C ALA A 137 -2.66 -7.45 12.06
N VAL A 138 -3.08 -8.72 12.01
CA VAL A 138 -2.74 -9.62 10.89
C VAL A 138 -3.37 -9.12 9.59
N ILE A 139 -4.62 -8.62 9.62
CA ILE A 139 -5.26 -8.00 8.45
C ILE A 139 -4.42 -6.83 7.93
N ILE A 140 -4.02 -5.89 8.79
CA ILE A 140 -3.19 -4.74 8.39
C ILE A 140 -1.86 -5.21 7.79
N ALA A 141 -1.14 -6.11 8.47
CA ALA A 141 0.16 -6.59 8.03
C ALA A 141 0.08 -7.35 6.69
N LEU A 142 -0.92 -8.22 6.52
CA LEU A 142 -1.10 -8.97 5.27
C LEU A 142 -1.65 -8.09 4.14
N SER A 143 -2.44 -7.05 4.41
CA SER A 143 -2.85 -6.08 3.38
C SER A 143 -1.65 -5.27 2.86
N VAL A 144 -0.74 -4.85 3.74
CA VAL A 144 0.53 -4.21 3.39
C VAL A 144 1.34 -5.11 2.47
N ASN A 145 1.58 -6.36 2.89
CA ASN A 145 2.34 -7.32 2.10
C ASN A 145 1.63 -7.68 0.78
N ALA A 146 0.30 -7.84 0.78
CA ALA A 146 -0.48 -8.14 -0.42
C ALA A 146 -0.34 -7.07 -1.51
N ILE A 147 -0.38 -5.79 -1.17
CA ILE A 147 -0.12 -4.72 -2.15
C ILE A 147 1.34 -4.76 -2.61
N ASN A 148 2.30 -5.04 -1.72
CA ASN A 148 3.71 -5.18 -2.10
C ASN A 148 3.94 -6.34 -3.08
N LEU A 149 3.26 -7.48 -2.90
CA LEU A 149 3.29 -8.62 -3.84
C LEU A 149 2.75 -8.25 -5.23
N LEU A 150 1.86 -7.26 -5.31
CA LEU A 150 1.34 -6.74 -6.56
C LEU A 150 2.30 -5.73 -7.21
N ASP A 151 3.25 -5.14 -6.49
CA ASP A 151 4.19 -4.14 -7.02
C ASP A 151 5.36 -4.75 -7.81
N LEU A 152 5.06 -5.67 -8.72
CA LEU A 152 6.03 -6.32 -9.60
C LEU A 152 6.01 -5.79 -11.03
N ARG A 153 4.94 -5.06 -11.39
CA ARG A 153 4.74 -4.50 -12.73
C ARG A 153 4.04 -3.14 -12.67
N PRO A 154 4.35 -2.24 -13.62
CA PRO A 154 3.76 -0.91 -13.70
C PRO A 154 2.24 -0.88 -13.48
N GLY A 155 1.77 -0.11 -12.49
CA GLY A 155 0.35 0.11 -12.20
C GLY A 155 -0.40 -1.04 -11.55
N ARG A 156 0.22 -2.21 -11.29
CA ARG A 156 -0.50 -3.38 -10.75
C ARG A 156 -0.92 -3.15 -9.29
N ALA A 157 -0.02 -2.68 -8.43
CA ALA A 157 -0.32 -2.33 -7.04
C ALA A 157 -1.45 -1.29 -6.96
N GLY A 158 -1.33 -0.21 -7.74
CA GLY A 158 -2.36 0.84 -7.79
C GLY A 158 -3.73 0.34 -8.25
N LYS A 159 -3.78 -0.49 -9.31
CA LYS A 159 -5.04 -1.11 -9.76
C LYS A 159 -5.65 -2.02 -8.70
N GLY A 160 -4.83 -2.85 -8.05
CA GLY A 160 -5.28 -3.76 -6.99
C GLY A 160 -5.92 -2.99 -5.84
N PHE A 161 -5.26 -1.93 -5.36
CA PHE A 161 -5.81 -1.04 -4.35
C PHE A 161 -7.14 -0.41 -4.79
N LEU A 162 -7.17 0.21 -5.99
CA LEU A 162 -8.38 0.88 -6.48
C LEU A 162 -9.55 -0.09 -6.65
N PHE A 163 -9.29 -1.31 -7.15
CA PHE A 163 -10.31 -2.33 -7.31
C PHE A 163 -10.99 -2.65 -5.98
N ILE A 164 -10.22 -2.93 -4.92
CA ILE A 164 -10.80 -3.25 -3.62
C ILE A 164 -11.49 -2.02 -3.00
N ILE A 165 -10.91 -0.83 -3.10
CA ILE A 165 -11.55 0.40 -2.57
C ILE A 165 -12.87 0.70 -3.28
N ILE A 166 -12.97 0.48 -4.60
CA ILE A 166 -14.23 0.62 -5.34
C ILE A 166 -15.28 -0.38 -4.82
N LEU A 167 -14.91 -1.65 -4.60
CA LEU A 167 -15.82 -2.64 -4.04
C LEU A 167 -16.31 -2.25 -2.64
N VAL A 168 -15.41 -1.76 -1.78
CA VAL A 168 -15.77 -1.27 -0.44
C VAL A 168 -16.71 -0.07 -0.54
N PHE A 169 -16.46 0.85 -1.48
CA PHE A 169 -17.30 2.03 -1.70
C PHE A 169 -18.72 1.67 -2.14
N ILE A 170 -18.85 0.70 -3.04
CA ILE A 170 -20.15 0.20 -3.51
C ILE A 170 -20.88 -0.55 -2.39
N ALA A 171 -20.19 -1.38 -1.62
CA ALA A 171 -20.80 -2.18 -0.57
C ALA A 171 -21.17 -1.38 0.69
N PHE A 172 -20.44 -0.29 0.97
CA PHE A 172 -20.58 0.49 2.20
C PHE A 172 -20.69 2.01 1.97
N PRO A 173 -21.66 2.48 1.15
CA PRO A 173 -21.72 3.87 0.69
C PRO A 173 -21.97 4.89 1.81
N LEU A 174 -22.51 4.48 2.96
CA LEU A 174 -22.85 5.34 4.10
C LEU A 174 -21.74 5.42 5.17
N ARG A 175 -20.64 4.66 5.02
CA ARG A 175 -19.55 4.64 6.01
C ARG A 175 -18.63 5.84 5.81
N GLN A 176 -18.71 6.82 6.70
CA GLN A 176 -17.89 8.04 6.65
C GLN A 176 -16.37 7.76 6.68
N ASP A 177 -15.95 6.67 7.32
CA ASP A 177 -14.54 6.25 7.41
C ASP A 177 -13.88 6.04 6.04
N ILE A 178 -14.68 5.79 5.00
CA ILE A 178 -14.18 5.62 3.64
C ILE A 178 -13.54 6.90 3.08
N LEU A 179 -13.76 8.07 3.72
CA LEU A 179 -13.15 9.32 3.32
C LEU A 179 -11.61 9.19 3.25
N PHE A 180 -11.01 8.46 4.19
CA PHE A 180 -9.55 8.35 4.30
C PHE A 180 -8.97 7.52 3.15
N ALA A 181 -9.63 6.39 2.83
CA ALA A 181 -9.31 5.59 1.66
C ALA A 181 -9.52 6.38 0.36
N SER A 182 -10.58 7.20 0.28
CA SER A 182 -10.87 8.02 -0.91
C SER A 182 -9.81 9.11 -1.13
N MET A 183 -9.19 9.63 -0.07
CA MET A 183 -8.09 10.59 -0.15
C MET A 183 -6.84 9.95 -0.74
N ALA A 184 -6.45 8.78 -0.22
CA ALA A 184 -5.34 7.99 -0.75
C ALA A 184 -5.60 7.55 -2.20
N ALA A 185 -6.82 7.10 -2.52
CA ALA A 185 -7.24 6.77 -3.88
C ALA A 185 -7.15 7.97 -4.83
N GLY A 186 -7.56 9.16 -4.37
CA GLY A 186 -7.41 10.39 -5.15
C GLY A 186 -5.94 10.70 -5.46
N SER A 187 -5.06 10.64 -4.45
CA SER A 187 -3.62 10.86 -4.65
C SER A 187 -3.01 9.82 -5.59
N LEU A 188 -3.38 8.55 -5.43
CA LEU A 188 -2.99 7.48 -6.32
C LEU A 188 -3.43 7.75 -7.76
N LEU A 189 -4.65 8.21 -7.99
CA LEU A 189 -5.14 8.53 -9.35
C LEU A 189 -4.34 9.65 -10.03
N ALA A 190 -3.75 10.57 -9.26
CA ALA A 190 -2.85 11.59 -9.81
C ALA A 190 -1.50 10.99 -10.21
N TYR A 191 -0.98 10.05 -9.42
CA TYR A 191 0.30 9.37 -9.63
C TYR A 191 0.24 8.27 -10.72
N LEU A 192 -0.84 7.48 -10.73
CA LEU A 192 -0.99 6.24 -11.50
C LEU A 192 -0.67 6.36 -13.01
N PRO A 193 -0.97 7.48 -13.71
CA PRO A 193 -0.57 7.64 -15.10
C PRO A 193 0.94 7.60 -15.35
N LEU A 194 1.78 8.04 -14.39
CA LEU A 194 3.23 7.98 -14.51
C LEU A 194 3.74 6.55 -14.34
N ASP A 195 3.21 5.85 -13.33
CA ASP A 195 3.52 4.46 -13.07
C ASP A 195 3.12 3.56 -14.25
N LEU A 196 1.89 3.67 -14.75
CA LEU A 196 1.41 2.92 -15.93
C LEU A 196 2.26 3.13 -17.19
N LYS A 197 2.84 4.33 -17.36
CA LYS A 197 3.76 4.66 -18.46
C LYS A 197 5.21 4.28 -18.17
N SER A 198 5.47 3.71 -17.00
CA SER A 198 6.80 3.32 -16.50
C SER A 198 7.77 4.49 -16.48
N ARG A 199 7.28 5.66 -16.05
CA ARG A 199 8.03 6.91 -15.90
C ARG A 199 8.39 7.22 -14.44
N ALA A 200 7.83 6.47 -13.51
CA ALA A 200 8.17 6.50 -12.09
C ALA A 200 7.87 5.11 -11.50
N MET A 201 8.59 4.73 -10.46
CA MET A 201 8.29 3.54 -9.67
C MET A 201 7.61 3.94 -8.37
N MET A 202 6.63 3.13 -7.94
CA MET A 202 5.90 3.40 -6.71
C MET A 202 6.83 3.18 -5.51
N GLY A 203 7.57 2.07 -5.55
CA GLY A 203 8.45 1.66 -4.47
C GLY A 203 7.68 1.09 -3.29
N ASP A 204 8.41 0.47 -2.37
CA ASP A 204 7.87 -0.11 -1.16
C ASP A 204 7.23 0.95 -0.26
N SER A 205 7.71 2.20 -0.32
CA SER A 205 7.07 3.36 0.33
C SER A 205 5.61 3.54 -0.08
N GLY A 206 5.31 3.50 -1.39
CA GLY A 206 3.94 3.63 -1.88
C GLY A 206 3.11 2.36 -1.72
N ALA A 207 3.71 1.19 -1.97
CA ALA A 207 3.00 -0.08 -1.84
C ALA A 207 2.58 -0.33 -0.39
N ASN A 208 3.46 -0.08 0.58
CA ASN A 208 3.14 -0.20 2.01
C ASN A 208 2.12 0.86 2.44
N ALA A 209 2.24 2.09 1.94
CA ALA A 209 1.26 3.14 2.19
C ALA A 209 -0.15 2.67 1.76
N LEU A 210 -0.33 2.25 0.51
CA LEU A 210 -1.62 1.78 0.00
C LEU A 210 -2.15 0.55 0.75
N GLY A 211 -1.29 -0.44 1.00
CA GLY A 211 -1.71 -1.64 1.72
C GLY A 211 -2.10 -1.36 3.17
N SER A 212 -1.45 -0.39 3.83
CA SER A 212 -1.82 0.04 5.18
C SER A 212 -3.18 0.72 5.21
N VAL A 213 -3.48 1.56 4.22
CA VAL A 213 -4.81 2.18 4.06
C VAL A 213 -5.87 1.11 3.81
N LEU A 214 -5.57 0.11 2.98
CA LEU A 214 -6.47 -1.00 2.68
C LEU A 214 -6.81 -1.80 3.95
N GLY A 215 -5.78 -2.20 4.71
CA GLY A 215 -5.94 -2.94 5.95
C GLY A 215 -6.71 -2.15 7.01
N LEU A 216 -6.37 -0.87 7.21
CA LEU A 216 -7.08 -0.01 8.16
C LEU A 216 -8.56 0.19 7.77
N THR A 217 -8.83 0.33 6.47
CA THR A 217 -10.19 0.44 5.95
C THR A 217 -11.00 -0.82 6.26
N ALA A 218 -10.42 -2.01 6.06
CA ALA A 218 -11.06 -3.27 6.42
C ALA A 218 -11.32 -3.36 7.94
N VAL A 219 -10.36 -2.96 8.77
CA VAL A 219 -10.50 -2.94 10.24
C VAL A 219 -11.64 -2.05 10.70
N TRP A 220 -11.84 -0.88 10.08
CA TRP A 220 -12.89 0.07 10.46
C TRP A 220 -14.26 -0.21 9.87
N ILE A 221 -14.35 -0.87 8.71
CA ILE A 221 -15.61 -1.01 7.96
C ILE A 221 -16.19 -2.42 8.11
N PHE A 222 -15.36 -3.47 8.12
CA PHE A 222 -15.84 -4.84 8.07
C PHE A 222 -16.30 -5.34 9.44
N ASP A 223 -17.40 -6.09 9.43
CA ASP A 223 -17.78 -6.91 10.59
C ASP A 223 -16.87 -8.15 10.71
N LEU A 224 -17.05 -8.94 11.77
CA LEU A 224 -16.20 -10.10 12.00
C LEU A 224 -16.24 -11.11 10.84
N LYS A 225 -17.40 -11.34 10.23
CA LYS A 225 -17.55 -12.30 9.12
C LYS A 225 -16.73 -11.87 7.92
N LEU A 226 -16.84 -10.60 7.54
CA LEU A 226 -16.07 -10.04 6.43
C LEU A 226 -14.58 -9.93 6.75
N LYS A 227 -14.20 -9.66 8.01
CA LYS A 227 -12.80 -9.71 8.45
C LYS A 227 -12.21 -11.12 8.26
N ILE A 228 -12.90 -12.16 8.67
CA ILE A 228 -12.46 -13.55 8.50
C ILE A 228 -12.37 -13.91 7.01
N PHE A 229 -13.37 -13.53 6.21
CA PHE A 229 -13.36 -13.76 4.77
C PHE A 229 -12.18 -13.05 4.08
N TYR A 230 -11.97 -11.78 4.41
CA TYR A 230 -10.89 -10.97 3.87
C TYR A 230 -9.52 -11.52 4.28
N LEU A 231 -9.36 -11.91 5.55
CA LEU A 231 -8.16 -12.56 6.06
C LEU A 231 -7.88 -13.88 5.34
N ALA A 232 -8.90 -14.71 5.13
CA ALA A 232 -8.75 -15.97 4.38
C ALA A 232 -8.30 -15.72 2.94
N ALA A 233 -8.85 -14.70 2.26
CA ALA A 233 -8.43 -14.30 0.92
C ALA A 233 -6.96 -13.80 0.91
N LEU A 234 -6.55 -13.02 1.90
CA LEU A 234 -5.17 -12.57 2.05
C LEU A 234 -4.22 -13.75 2.27
N VAL A 235 -4.55 -14.68 3.16
CA VAL A 235 -3.74 -15.88 3.41
C VAL A 235 -3.62 -16.73 2.14
N LEU A 236 -4.73 -16.94 1.43
CA LEU A 236 -4.73 -17.67 0.16
C LEU A 236 -3.82 -17.00 -0.87
N LEU A 237 -3.89 -15.67 -1.00
CA LEU A 237 -3.00 -14.92 -1.90
C LEU A 237 -1.53 -15.17 -1.56
N HIS A 238 -1.15 -15.16 -0.28
CA HIS A 238 0.23 -15.39 0.15
C HIS A 238 0.69 -16.83 -0.14
N VAL A 239 -0.15 -17.82 0.16
CA VAL A 239 0.14 -19.23 -0.14
C VAL A 239 0.32 -19.44 -1.65
N VAL A 240 -0.51 -18.81 -2.47
CA VAL A 240 -0.40 -18.87 -3.94
C VAL A 240 0.87 -18.17 -4.42
N ALA A 241 1.19 -16.99 -3.88
CA ALA A 241 2.37 -16.22 -4.27
C ALA A 241 3.69 -16.90 -3.87
N GLU A 242 3.69 -17.74 -2.83
CA GLU A 242 4.86 -18.52 -2.42
C GLU A 242 5.13 -19.71 -3.36
N ARG A 243 4.07 -20.32 -3.91
CA ARG A 243 4.18 -21.49 -4.80
C ARG A 243 4.34 -21.13 -6.28
N SER A 244 3.76 -20.01 -6.68
CA SER A 244 3.62 -19.61 -8.08
C SER A 244 3.82 -18.11 -8.25
N SER A 245 4.47 -17.71 -9.34
CA SER A 245 4.54 -16.29 -9.69
C SER A 245 3.15 -15.75 -10.01
N LEU A 246 2.70 -14.72 -9.28
CA LEU A 246 1.45 -14.01 -9.56
C LEU A 246 1.39 -13.51 -11.01
N THR A 247 2.55 -13.14 -11.55
CA THR A 247 2.67 -12.74 -12.95
C THR A 247 2.29 -13.87 -13.91
N THR A 248 2.75 -15.10 -13.67
CA THR A 248 2.41 -16.27 -14.48
C THR A 248 0.91 -16.59 -14.41
N ILE A 249 0.33 -16.51 -13.21
CA ILE A 249 -1.11 -16.73 -13.00
C ILE A 249 -1.92 -15.69 -13.78
N ILE A 250 -1.58 -14.41 -13.64
CA ILE A 250 -2.25 -13.31 -14.34
C ILE A 250 -2.14 -13.48 -15.86
N SER A 251 -0.94 -13.78 -16.39
CA SER A 251 -0.73 -13.95 -17.84
C SER A 251 -1.43 -15.17 -18.42
N SER A 252 -1.72 -16.19 -17.60
CA SER A 252 -2.42 -17.40 -18.04
C SER A 252 -3.94 -17.22 -18.21
N ASN A 253 -4.51 -16.15 -17.65
CA ASN A 253 -5.94 -15.85 -17.74
C ASN A 253 -6.18 -14.62 -18.62
N ARG A 254 -6.94 -14.78 -19.70
CA ARG A 254 -7.18 -13.71 -20.69
C ARG A 254 -7.76 -12.42 -20.09
N LEU A 255 -8.68 -12.54 -19.13
CA LEU A 255 -9.31 -11.38 -18.51
C LEU A 255 -8.33 -10.67 -17.56
N LEU A 256 -7.61 -11.43 -16.74
CA LEU A 256 -6.63 -10.86 -15.82
C LEU A 256 -5.46 -10.23 -16.57
N ASP A 257 -4.96 -10.85 -17.63
CA ASP A 257 -3.90 -10.30 -18.49
C ASP A 257 -4.37 -9.00 -19.17
N TYR A 258 -5.60 -8.96 -19.69
CA TYR A 258 -6.18 -7.75 -20.26
C TYR A 258 -6.24 -6.61 -19.23
N LEU A 259 -6.76 -6.88 -18.03
CA LEU A 259 -6.85 -5.88 -16.95
C LEU A 259 -5.46 -5.43 -16.47
N ASP A 260 -4.48 -6.35 -16.37
CA ASP A 260 -3.10 -6.05 -16.00
C ASP A 260 -2.44 -5.12 -17.03
N ARG A 261 -2.67 -5.37 -18.33
CA ARG A 261 -2.14 -4.55 -19.44
C ARG A 261 -2.88 -3.24 -19.67
N LEU A 262 -4.13 -3.12 -19.23
CA LEU A 262 -4.95 -1.92 -19.47
C LEU A 262 -4.25 -0.63 -19.00
N GLY A 263 -4.13 0.37 -19.87
CA GLY A 263 -3.47 1.63 -19.55
C GLY A 263 -1.93 1.60 -19.57
N ARG A 264 -1.30 0.43 -19.72
CA ARG A 264 0.15 0.34 -20.00
C ARG A 264 0.42 0.66 -21.47
N ASN A 265 1.62 1.16 -21.76
CA ASN A 265 2.04 1.36 -23.15
C ASN A 265 2.19 0.00 -23.87
N LYS A 266 1.98 -0.07 -25.19
CA LYS A 266 2.12 -1.33 -25.96
C LYS A 266 3.52 -1.97 -25.88
N LYS A 267 4.54 -1.22 -25.45
CA LYS A 267 5.92 -1.67 -25.25
C LYS A 267 6.22 -2.14 -23.81
N THR A 268 5.21 -2.28 -22.97
CA THR A 268 5.33 -2.75 -21.57
C THR A 268 4.93 -4.23 -21.53
N PRO A 269 5.82 -5.17 -21.20
CA PRO A 269 5.51 -6.60 -21.16
C PRO A 269 4.58 -7.00 -19.99
#